data_AF-A0A2G8RIZ3-F1
#
_entry.id   AF-A0A2G8RIZ3-F1
#
_cell.length_a   1.000
_cell.length_b   1.000
_cell.length_c   1.000
_cell.angle_alpha   90.00
_cell.angle_beta   90.00
_cell.angle_gamma   90.00
#
_symmetry.space_group_name_H-M   'P 1'
#
loop_
_entity.id
_entity.type
_entity.pdbx_description
1 polymer ?
#
loop_
_entity_poly.entity_id
_entity_poly.type
_entity_poly.pdbx_seq_one_letter_code
_entity_poly.pdbx_strand_id
1 'polypeptide(L)'
;MQTDKRLKDFEEYLTGGYEHGVLHLLEDNVNGPEIVMFMMDVEYDPVRISFGIEGEISLHADGHTYHMFTPEQLQFIAETSVDAQEMWEDYLSNVAHL
;
A
#
# COMPACT_ATOMS: atom_id res chain seq x y z
N MET A 1 10.58 18.18 15.21
CA MET A 1 11.27 17.00 15.77
C MET A 1 10.44 16.14 16.73
N GLN A 2 9.74 16.66 17.75
CA GLN A 2 8.83 15.82 18.56
C GLN A 2 7.45 15.60 17.89
N THR A 3 6.97 16.56 17.10
CA THR A 3 5.68 16.50 16.39
C THR A 3 5.70 15.48 15.26
N ASP A 4 6.80 15.42 14.50
CA ASP A 4 6.92 14.55 13.33
C ASP A 4 6.89 13.07 13.70
N LYS A 5 7.52 12.72 14.84
CA LYS A 5 7.48 11.36 15.37
C LYS A 5 6.07 10.95 15.79
N ARG A 6 5.34 11.84 16.47
CA ARG A 6 3.97 11.54 16.92
C ARG A 6 2.99 11.37 15.76
N LEU A 7 3.20 12.10 14.67
CA LEU A 7 2.38 11.95 13.47
C LEU A 7 2.63 10.59 12.81
N LYS A 8 3.90 10.21 12.63
CA LYS A 8 4.26 8.88 12.10
C LYS A 8 3.72 7.74 12.96
N ASP A 9 3.92 7.81 14.28
CA ASP A 9 3.41 6.80 15.22
C ASP A 9 1.88 6.67 15.15
N PHE A 10 1.17 7.76 14.84
CA PHE A 10 -0.29 7.77 14.68
C PHE A 10 -0.74 7.16 13.35
N GLU A 11 -0.08 7.51 12.25
CA GLU A 11 -0.35 6.93 10.92
C GLU A 11 -0.10 5.42 10.93
N GLU A 12 1.04 4.98 11.48
CA GLU A 12 1.37 3.57 11.62
C GLU A 12 0.34 2.80 12.47
N TYR A 13 -0.19 3.42 13.53
CA TYR A 13 -1.28 2.82 14.30
C TYR A 13 -2.56 2.63 13.45
N LEU A 14 -2.94 3.64 12.65
CA LEU A 14 -4.16 3.58 11.83
C LEU A 14 -4.06 2.58 10.68
N THR A 15 -2.86 2.39 10.13
CA THR A 15 -2.60 1.41 9.07
C THR A 15 -2.36 0.00 9.61
N GLY A 16 -2.52 -0.25 10.91
CA GLY A 16 -2.34 -1.58 11.51
C GLY A 16 -0.89 -2.00 11.71
N GLY A 17 0.03 -1.03 11.82
CA GLY A 17 1.47 -1.24 12.04
C GLY A 17 2.33 -1.09 10.78
N TYR A 18 1.76 -0.63 9.65
CA TYR A 18 2.46 -0.50 8.39
C TYR A 18 2.86 0.95 8.10
N GLU A 19 4.01 1.15 7.45
CA GLU A 19 4.47 2.50 7.14
C GLU A 19 3.63 3.11 6.01
N HIS A 20 3.19 4.35 6.20
CA HIS A 20 2.45 5.11 5.19
C HIS A 20 3.28 5.30 3.91
N GLY A 21 2.68 5.00 2.77
CA GLY A 21 3.30 5.22 1.45
C GLY A 21 4.43 4.26 1.11
N VAL A 22 4.55 3.14 1.83
CA VAL A 22 5.58 2.11 1.59
C VAL A 22 4.93 0.83 1.10
N LEU A 23 5.59 0.19 0.12
CA LEU A 23 5.18 -1.11 -0.39
C LEU A 23 5.55 -2.24 0.59
N HIS A 24 4.62 -3.16 0.76
CA HIS A 24 4.76 -4.34 1.61
C HIS A 24 4.33 -5.58 0.83
N LEU A 25 5.15 -6.64 0.87
CA LEU A 25 4.74 -7.98 0.49
C LEU A 25 4.14 -8.67 1.72
N LEU A 26 2.86 -8.99 1.64
CA LEU A 26 2.14 -9.74 2.66
C LEU A 26 1.92 -11.17 2.17
N GLU A 27 2.28 -12.16 2.97
CA GLU A 27 1.99 -13.56 2.69
C GLU A 27 0.90 -14.05 3.65
N ASP A 28 -0.31 -14.26 3.12
CA ASP A 28 -1.39 -14.91 3.85
C ASP A 28 -1.53 -16.37 3.41
N ASN A 29 -1.65 -17.27 4.38
CA ASN A 29 -1.87 -18.70 4.16
C ASN A 29 -3.18 -19.00 3.40
N VAL A 30 -4.12 -18.05 3.36
CA VAL A 30 -5.45 -18.23 2.75
C VAL A 30 -5.51 -17.65 1.33
N ASN A 31 -5.02 -16.43 1.14
CA ASN A 31 -5.21 -15.67 -0.09
C ASN A 31 -3.96 -15.63 -0.99
N GLY A 32 -2.83 -16.15 -0.50
CA GLY A 32 -1.55 -16.09 -1.19
C GLY A 32 -0.79 -14.78 -0.91
N PRO A 33 0.31 -14.55 -1.64
CA PRO A 33 1.06 -13.31 -1.55
C PRO A 33 0.23 -12.13 -2.06
N GLU A 34 0.45 -10.95 -1.51
CA GLU A 34 -0.15 -9.71 -1.96
C GLU A 34 0.83 -8.55 -1.76
N ILE A 35 0.97 -7.71 -2.77
CA ILE A 35 1.74 -6.47 -2.67
C ILE A 35 0.78 -5.32 -2.40
N VAL A 36 0.99 -4.64 -1.27
CA VAL A 36 0.11 -3.57 -0.81
C VAL A 36 0.88 -2.33 -0.38
N MET A 37 0.19 -1.19 -0.40
CA MET A 37 0.61 0.05 0.23
C MET A 37 -0.55 0.60 1.05
N PHE A 38 -0.24 1.20 2.19
CA PHE A 38 -1.23 1.90 3.00
C PHE A 38 -1.03 3.40 2.86
N MET A 39 -2.09 4.14 2.55
CA MET A 39 -2.05 5.59 2.48
C MET A 39 -3.14 6.22 3.33
N MET A 40 -2.86 7.40 3.86
CA MET A 40 -3.88 8.29 4.39
C MET A 40 -4.43 9.11 3.22
N ASP A 41 -5.74 9.20 3.13
CA ASP A 41 -6.38 10.15 2.23
C ASP A 41 -6.32 11.59 2.82
N VAL A 42 -6.89 12.58 2.14
CA VAL A 42 -6.83 13.98 2.63
C VAL A 42 -7.61 14.24 3.92
N GLU A 43 -8.52 13.33 4.29
CA GLU A 43 -9.29 13.39 5.55
C GLU A 43 -8.63 12.61 6.68
N TYR A 44 -7.44 12.04 6.44
CA TYR A 44 -6.76 11.11 7.34
C TYR A 44 -7.54 9.83 7.60
N ASP A 45 -8.26 9.33 6.59
CA ASP A 45 -8.76 7.97 6.58
C ASP A 45 -7.69 7.02 5.99
N PRO A 46 -7.38 5.88 6.64
CA PRO A 46 -6.45 4.91 6.10
C PRO A 46 -7.08 4.16 4.93
N VAL A 47 -6.33 4.03 3.84
CA VAL A 47 -6.73 3.37 2.61
C VAL A 47 -5.69 2.32 2.28
N ARG A 48 -6.12 1.08 2.18
CA ARG A 48 -5.31 -0.02 1.67
C ARG A 48 -5.36 -0.01 0.15
N ILE A 49 -4.20 -0.09 -0.48
CA ILE A 49 -4.04 -0.14 -1.93
C ILE A 49 -3.32 -1.43 -2.25
N SER A 50 -3.88 -2.27 -3.13
CA SER A 50 -3.23 -3.50 -3.59
C SER A 50 -2.81 -3.36 -5.05
N PHE A 51 -1.67 -3.97 -5.36
CA PHE A 51 -1.09 -3.98 -6.70
C PHE A 51 -1.08 -5.41 -7.24
N GLY A 52 -1.80 -5.62 -8.35
CA GLY A 52 -1.86 -6.88 -9.06
C GLY A 52 -0.61 -7.14 -9.90
N ILE A 53 -0.44 -8.40 -10.29
CA ILE A 53 0.72 -8.86 -11.08
C ILE A 53 0.75 -8.19 -12.46
N GLU A 54 -0.40 -7.85 -13.04
CA GLU A 54 -0.48 -7.19 -14.35
C GLU A 54 -0.51 -5.65 -14.23
N GLY A 55 -0.22 -5.11 -13.03
CA GLY A 55 -0.25 -3.68 -12.75
C GLY A 55 -1.62 -3.12 -12.38
N GLU A 56 -2.60 -3.96 -12.06
CA GLU A 56 -3.90 -3.49 -11.59
C GLU A 56 -3.77 -2.84 -10.21
N ILE A 57 -4.31 -1.63 -10.05
CA ILE A 57 -4.33 -0.93 -8.78
C ILE A 57 -5.75 -1.00 -8.23
N SER A 58 -5.91 -1.55 -7.02
CA SER A 58 -7.21 -1.61 -6.34
C SER A 58 -7.16 -0.85 -5.03
N LEU A 59 -8.12 0.03 -4.82
CA LEU A 59 -8.29 0.79 -3.58
C LEU A 59 -9.40 0.14 -2.76
N HIS A 60 -9.08 -0.27 -1.54
CA HIS A 60 -10.00 -0.95 -0.64
C HIS A 60 -10.66 0.08 0.27
N ALA A 61 -12.00 0.15 0.20
CA ALA A 61 -12.73 1.26 0.80
C ALA A 61 -13.10 1.06 2.28
N ASP A 62 -12.91 -0.14 2.85
CA ASP A 62 -13.20 -0.49 4.25
C ASP A 62 -14.51 0.08 4.86
N GLY A 63 -15.54 0.24 4.02
CA GLY A 63 -16.87 0.76 4.41
C GLY A 63 -17.06 2.26 4.23
N HIS A 64 -16.05 3.00 3.79
CA HIS A 64 -16.14 4.40 3.39
C HIS A 64 -16.79 4.51 2.00
N THR A 65 -17.66 5.52 1.83
CA THR A 65 -18.36 5.75 0.56
C THR A 65 -17.43 6.37 -0.48
N TYR A 66 -16.49 7.20 -0.05
CA TYR A 66 -15.57 7.95 -0.90
C TYR A 66 -14.22 8.07 -0.20
N HIS A 67 -13.14 8.06 -0.98
CA HIS A 67 -11.81 8.48 -0.56
C HIS A 67 -11.37 9.66 -1.40
N MET A 68 -10.67 10.58 -0.79
CA MET A 68 -10.22 11.80 -1.46
C MET A 68 -8.71 11.86 -1.47
N PHE A 69 -8.15 11.84 -2.68
CA PHE A 69 -6.70 11.98 -2.89
C PHE A 69 -6.40 13.28 -3.62
N THR A 70 -5.29 13.88 -3.24
CA THR A 70 -4.67 14.95 -4.02
C THR A 70 -4.14 14.41 -5.35
N PRO A 71 -3.98 15.27 -6.38
CA PRO A 71 -3.33 14.87 -7.63
C PRO A 71 -1.94 14.26 -7.41
N GLU A 72 -1.16 14.80 -6.48
CA GLU A 72 0.18 14.32 -6.12
C GLU A 72 0.13 12.91 -5.52
N GLN A 73 -0.86 12.63 -4.66
CA GLN A 73 -1.08 11.29 -4.12
C GLN A 73 -1.48 10.28 -5.21
N LEU A 74 -2.34 10.68 -6.15
CA LEU A 74 -2.72 9.80 -7.28
C LEU A 74 -1.53 9.53 -8.20
N GLN A 75 -0.69 10.54 -8.46
CA GLN A 75 0.53 10.38 -9.22
C GLN A 75 1.51 9.45 -8.49
N PHE A 76 1.70 9.63 -7.19
CA PHE A 76 2.55 8.78 -6.37
C PHE A 76 2.08 7.31 -6.40
N ILE A 77 0.78 7.05 -6.27
CA ILE A 77 0.21 5.70 -6.39
C ILE A 77 0.51 5.08 -7.76
N ALA A 78 0.35 5.88 -8.83
CA ALA A 78 0.62 5.41 -10.19
C ALA A 78 2.11 5.10 -10.41
N GLU A 79 3.02 5.94 -9.93
CA GLU A 79 4.47 5.71 -10.02
C GLU A 79 4.88 4.47 -9.22
N THR A 80 4.34 4.32 -8.01
CA THR A 80 4.59 3.17 -7.13
C THR A 80 4.14 1.84 -7.74
N SER A 81 3.19 1.85 -8.69
CA SER A 81 2.76 0.63 -9.37
C SER A 81 3.86 -0.04 -10.19
N VAL A 82 4.85 0.74 -10.66
CA VAL A 82 6.02 0.21 -11.38
C VAL A 82 6.92 -0.55 -10.40
N ASP A 83 7.22 0.04 -9.25
CA ASP A 83 8.02 -0.60 -8.21
C ASP A 83 7.33 -1.87 -7.67
N ALA A 84 5.99 -1.84 -7.57
CA ALA A 84 5.21 -3.01 -7.17
C ALA A 84 5.28 -4.15 -8.21
N GLN A 85 5.33 -3.82 -9.51
CA GLN A 85 5.52 -4.81 -10.57
C GLN A 85 6.90 -5.47 -10.48
N GLU A 86 7.97 -4.68 -10.29
CA GLU A 86 9.32 -5.22 -10.10
C GLU A 86 9.37 -6.18 -8.90
N MET A 87 8.70 -5.81 -7.80
CA MET A 87 8.65 -6.63 -6.60
C MET A 87 7.84 -7.93 -6.80
N TRP A 88 6.83 -7.93 -7.68
CA TRP A 88 6.15 -9.16 -8.13
C TRP A 88 7.04 -10.05 -8.97
N GLU A 89 7.78 -9.49 -9.93
CA GLU A 89 8.71 -10.23 -10.78
C GLU A 89 9.81 -10.91 -9.96
N ASP A 90 10.36 -10.21 -8.97
CA ASP A 90 11.34 -10.74 -8.02
C ASP A 90 10.76 -11.90 -7.20
N TYR A 91 9.55 -11.73 -6.65
CA TYR A 91 8.89 -12.79 -5.89
C TYR A 91 8.67 -14.05 -6.74
N LEU A 92 8.11 -13.91 -7.94
CA LEU A 92 7.82 -15.03 -8.83
C LEU A 92 9.10 -15.75 -9.28
N SER A 93 10.16 -15.00 -9.54
CA SER A 93 11.48 -15.56 -9.89
C SER A 93 12.03 -16.41 -8.75
N ASN A 94 11.91 -15.95 -7.50
CA ASN A 94 12.39 -16.70 -6.33
C ASN A 94 11.56 -17.95 -6.04
N VAL A 95 10.24 -17.91 -6.25
CA VAL A 95 9.34 -19.06 -6.02
C VAL A 95 9.50 -20.13 -7.10
N ALA A 96 9.79 -19.75 -8.35
CA ALA A 96 10.01 -20.69 -9.45
C ALA A 96 11.29 -21.55 -9.31
N HIS A 97 12.18 -21.21 -8.36
CA HIS A 97 13.41 -21.93 -8.07
C HIS A 97 13.32 -22.87 -6.85
N LEU A 98 12.14 -22.99 -6.24
CA LEU A 98 11.82 -23.93 -5.15
C LEU A 98 11.02 -25.13 -5.66
#